data_AF-A0A9D3B652-F1
#
_entry.id   AF-A0A9D3B652-F1
#
_cell.length_a   1.000
_cell.length_b   1.000
_cell.length_c   1.000
_cell.angle_alpha   90.00
_cell.angle_beta   90.00
_cell.angle_gamma   90.00
#
_symmetry.space_group_name_H-M   'P 1'
#
loop_
_entity.id
_entity.type
_entity.pdbx_description
1 polymer ?
#
loop_
_entity_poly.entity_id
_entity_poly.type
_entity_poly.pdbx_seq_one_letter_code
_entity_poly.pdbx_strand_id
1 'polypeptide(L)'
;AEEFIGGFRVQIATLPEFPQIGEESQILIRVTDADYEEVDRFTMGMRFTYHGDQIQAFRPQSIEGSHWESNFIFEESGNHIVYV
;
A
#
# COMPACT_ATOMS: atom_id res chain seq x y z
N ALA A 1 8.48 2.86 -1.59
CA ALA A 1 8.43 3.44 -2.96
C ALA A 1 7.53 4.67 -2.96
N GLU A 2 7.69 5.60 -3.90
CA GLU A 2 6.84 6.79 -4.06
C GLU A 2 6.34 6.89 -5.52
N GLU A 3 5.08 7.27 -5.70
CA GLU A 3 4.46 7.54 -7.00
C GLU A 3 3.57 8.81 -6.93
N PHE A 4 3.43 9.52 -8.04
CA PHE A 4 2.56 10.70 -8.15
C PHE A 4 1.30 10.37 -8.97
N ILE A 5 0.13 10.42 -8.32
CA ILE A 5 -1.16 9.98 -8.87
C ILE A 5 -2.19 11.08 -8.66
N GLY A 6 -2.75 11.63 -9.74
CA GLY A 6 -3.91 12.54 -9.67
C GLY A 6 -3.69 13.83 -8.87
N GLY A 7 -2.45 14.30 -8.74
CA GLY A 7 -2.10 15.47 -7.92
C GLY A 7 -1.57 15.15 -6.52
N PHE A 8 -1.56 13.87 -6.14
CA PHE A 8 -1.12 13.39 -4.83
C PHE A 8 0.15 12.55 -4.95
N ARG A 9 0.96 12.57 -3.90
CA ARG A 9 2.09 11.66 -3.72
C ARG A 9 1.64 10.51 -2.84
N VAL A 10 1.88 9.29 -3.31
CA VAL A 10 1.58 8.05 -2.58
C VAL A 10 2.88 7.36 -2.28
N GLN A 11 3.14 7.11 -0.99
CA GLN A 11 4.30 6.40 -0.50
C GLN A 11 3.86 5.06 0.08
N ILE A 12 4.55 3.98 -0.28
CA ILE A 12 4.26 2.62 0.19
C ILE A 12 5.50 2.03 0.85
N ALA A 13 5.33 1.45 2.03
CA ALA A 13 6.35 0.74 2.79
C ALA A 13 5.77 -0.55 3.42
N THR A 14 6.65 -1.39 3.95
CA THR A 14 6.27 -2.56 4.74
C THR A 14 6.87 -2.48 6.14
N LEU A 15 6.19 -3.08 7.13
CA LEU A 15 6.70 -3.28 8.48
C LEU A 15 6.57 -4.78 8.85
N PRO A 16 7.68 -5.51 9.09
CA PRO A 16 9.06 -5.06 8.99
C PRO A 16 9.45 -4.64 7.56
N GLU A 17 10.51 -3.83 7.43
CA GLU A 17 11.02 -3.37 6.12
C GLU A 17 11.38 -4.53 5.19
N PHE A 18 11.77 -5.67 5.78
CA PHE A 18 11.93 -6.95 5.11
C PHE A 18 10.91 -7.95 5.66
N PRO A 19 9.73 -8.06 5.01
CA PRO A 19 8.70 -9.04 5.38
C PRO A 19 9.26 -10.46 5.43
N GLN A 20 8.81 -11.24 6.41
CA GLN A 20 9.17 -12.65 6.53
C GLN A 20 8.03 -13.51 5.97
N ILE A 21 8.41 -14.61 5.31
CA ILE A 21 7.44 -15.54 4.71
C ILE A 21 6.66 -16.26 5.81
N GLY A 22 5.33 -16.28 5.67
CA GLY A 22 4.42 -16.91 6.63
C GLY A 22 4.23 -16.12 7.93
N GLU A 23 4.81 -14.91 8.04
CA GLU A 23 4.63 -14.03 9.19
C GLU A 23 3.78 -12.81 8.82
N GLU A 24 3.08 -12.26 9.82
CA GLU A 24 2.29 -11.05 9.65
C GLU A 24 3.21 -9.85 9.38
N SER A 25 2.92 -9.14 8.29
CA SER A 25 3.55 -7.87 7.96
C SER A 25 2.46 -6.81 7.79
N GLN A 26 2.83 -5.54 7.93
CA GLN A 26 1.94 -4.43 7.62
C GLN A 26 2.38 -3.75 6.33
N ILE A 27 1.42 -3.40 5.50
CA ILE A 27 1.57 -2.52 4.36
C ILE A 27 1.16 -1.13 4.83
N LEU A 28 2.07 -0.18 4.70
CA LEU A 28 1.92 1.19 5.17
C LEU A 28 1.83 2.09 3.94
N ILE A 29 0.72 2.81 3.81
CA ILE A 29 0.50 3.82 2.78
C ILE A 29 0.44 5.19 3.43
N ARG A 30 1.16 6.14 2.86
CA ARG A 30 1.07 7.56 3.20
C ARG A 30 0.74 8.39 1.97
N VAL A 31 -0.22 9.29 2.09
CA VAL A 31 -0.69 10.16 1.02
C VAL A 31 -0.50 11.62 1.42
N THR A 32 0.17 12.36 0.55
CA THR A 32 0.32 13.82 0.66
C THR A 32 -0.09 14.48 -0.65
N ASP A 33 -0.27 15.79 -0.64
CA ASP A 33 -0.41 16.56 -1.87
C ASP A 33 0.94 16.75 -2.60
N ALA A 34 0.96 17.60 -3.63
CA ALA A 34 2.14 17.88 -4.43
C ALA A 34 3.27 18.56 -3.64
N ASP A 35 2.93 19.31 -2.59
CA ASP A 35 3.81 20.11 -1.75
C ASP A 35 4.20 19.39 -0.45
N TYR A 36 3.89 18.08 -0.35
CA TYR A 36 4.17 17.20 0.79
C TYR A 36 3.30 17.49 2.04
N GLU A 37 2.20 18.24 1.89
CA GLU A 37 1.24 18.42 2.97
C GLU A 37 0.34 17.19 3.09
N GLU A 38 0.08 16.77 4.33
CA GLU A 38 -0.78 15.61 4.59
C GLU A 38 -2.24 15.92 4.28
N VAL A 39 -2.91 14.97 3.62
CA VAL A 39 -4.33 15.10 3.30
C VAL A 39 -5.20 14.68 4.47
N ASP A 40 -6.34 15.34 4.64
CA ASP A 40 -7.31 14.99 5.71
C ASP A 40 -8.09 13.70 5.42
N ARG A 41 -8.20 13.31 4.15
CA ARG A 41 -8.87 12.08 3.71
C ARG A 41 -8.49 11.73 2.28
N PHE A 42 -8.57 10.44 1.94
CA PHE A 42 -8.48 9.98 0.55
C PHE A 42 -9.36 8.75 0.32
N THR A 43 -9.60 8.39 -0.95
CA THR A 43 -10.27 7.14 -1.32
C THR A 43 -9.33 6.35 -2.22
N MET A 44 -9.00 5.13 -1.81
CA MET A 44 -8.01 4.29 -2.49
C MET A 44 -8.37 2.81 -2.32
N GLY A 45 -8.06 2.01 -3.34
CA GLY A 45 -8.07 0.55 -3.27
C GLY A 45 -6.65 0.02 -3.36
N MET A 46 -6.45 -1.26 -3.11
CA MET A 46 -5.12 -1.87 -3.22
C MET A 46 -5.23 -3.29 -3.77
N ARG A 47 -4.33 -3.67 -4.66
CA ARG A 47 -4.27 -5.01 -5.25
C ARG A 47 -2.86 -5.56 -5.23
N PHE A 48 -2.72 -6.80 -4.73
CA PHE A 48 -1.46 -7.54 -4.72
C PHE A 48 -1.44 -8.56 -5.83
N THR A 49 -0.32 -8.64 -6.53
CA THR A 49 -0.09 -9.67 -7.54
C THR A 49 1.25 -10.37 -7.33
N TYR A 50 1.30 -11.67 -7.61
CA TYR A 50 2.50 -12.51 -7.60
C TYR A 50 2.53 -13.35 -8.88
N HIS A 51 3.64 -13.31 -9.63
CA HIS A 51 3.76 -13.86 -10.99
C HIS A 51 2.64 -13.45 -11.97
N GLY A 52 2.06 -12.27 -11.76
CA GLY A 52 0.97 -11.73 -12.59
C GLY A 52 -0.43 -12.16 -12.14
N ASP A 53 -0.53 -13.10 -11.21
CA ASP A 53 -1.81 -13.51 -10.64
C ASP A 53 -2.19 -12.60 -9.46
N GLN A 54 -3.47 -12.19 -9.41
CA GLN A 54 -3.99 -11.45 -8.27
C GLN A 54 -4.18 -12.39 -7.08
N ILE A 55 -3.49 -12.10 -5.99
CA ILE A 55 -3.54 -12.91 -4.76
C ILE A 55 -4.39 -12.27 -3.65
N GLN A 56 -4.53 -10.94 -3.64
CA GLN A 56 -5.34 -10.21 -2.66
C GLN A 56 -5.81 -8.87 -3.23
N ALA A 57 -6.98 -8.40 -2.81
CA ALA A 57 -7.49 -7.07 -3.16
C ALA A 57 -8.33 -6.46 -2.04
N PHE A 58 -8.10 -5.17 -1.81
CA PHE A 58 -8.89 -4.29 -0.98
C PHE A 58 -9.67 -3.35 -1.90
N ARG A 59 -11.00 -3.39 -1.79
CA ARG A 59 -11.86 -2.50 -2.59
C ARG A 59 -11.60 -1.04 -2.21
N PRO A 60 -11.78 -0.09 -3.15
CA PRO A 60 -11.71 1.32 -2.84
C PRO A 60 -12.62 1.68 -1.66
N GLN A 61 -12.02 2.32 -0.66
CA GLN A 61 -12.71 2.80 0.54
C GLN A 61 -12.16 4.17 0.94
N SER A 62 -12.98 4.96 1.62
CA SER A 62 -12.54 6.23 2.19
C SER A 62 -11.72 5.97 3.44
N ILE A 63 -10.53 6.55 3.50
CA ILE A 63 -9.63 6.55 4.64
C ILE A 63 -9.64 7.97 5.21
N GLU A 64 -9.91 8.08 6.51
CA GLU A 64 -9.77 9.33 7.24
C GLU A 64 -8.31 9.50 7.68
N GLY A 65 -7.76 10.68 7.44
CA GLY A 65 -6.33 10.97 7.57
C GLY A 65 -5.51 10.64 6.32
N SER A 66 -4.21 10.84 6.46
CA SER A 66 -3.20 10.71 5.41
C SER A 66 -2.56 9.32 5.31
N HIS A 67 -2.94 8.38 6.19
CA HIS A 67 -2.28 7.09 6.33
C HIS A 67 -3.28 5.93 6.24
N TRP A 68 -2.90 4.86 5.53
CA TRP A 68 -3.64 3.59 5.51
C TRP A 68 -2.70 2.43 5.82
N GLU A 69 -3.03 1.70 6.88
CA GLU A 69 -2.33 0.48 7.28
C GLU A 69 -3.18 -0.75 6.96
N SER A 70 -2.55 -1.81 6.47
CA SER A 70 -3.22 -3.10 6.21
C SER A 70 -2.30 -4.26 6.49
N ASN A 71 -2.80 -5.27 7.21
CA ASN A 71 -2.04 -6.49 7.47
C ASN A 71 -2.02 -7.38 6.23
N PHE A 72 -0.89 -8.01 5.96
CA PHE A 72 -0.66 -8.90 4.83
C PHE A 72 0.37 -9.97 5.21
N ILE A 73 0.11 -11.22 4.81
CA ILE A 73 1.06 -12.33 4.98
C ILE A 73 1.59 -12.68 3.60
N PHE A 74 2.92 -12.60 3.44
CA PHE A 74 3.59 -13.07 2.25
C PHE A 74 3.75 -14.60 2.36
N GLU A 75 3.03 -15.35 1.53
CA GLU A 75 3.07 -16.81 1.55
C GLU A 75 4.26 -17.39 0.76
N GLU A 76 4.76 -16.65 -0.22
CA GLU A 76 5.80 -17.09 -1.15
C GLU A 76 6.93 -16.09 -1.22
N SER A 77 8.16 -16.56 -1.47
CA SER A 77 9.32 -15.69 -1.66
C SER A 77 9.38 -15.09 -3.06
N GLY A 78 9.84 -13.84 -3.17
CA GLY A 78 10.07 -13.17 -4.46
C GLY A 78 9.29 -11.87 -4.61
N ASN A 79 9.24 -11.36 -5.84
CA ASN A 79 8.69 -10.03 -6.11
C ASN A 79 7.16 -10.06 -6.10
N HIS A 80 6.59 -9.33 -5.16
CA HIS A 80 5.18 -8.99 -5.11
C HIS A 80 4.99 -7.58 -5.64
N ILE A 81 3.97 -7.37 -6.48
CA ILE A 81 3.63 -6.06 -7.01
C ILE A 81 2.35 -5.59 -6.35
N VAL A 82 2.37 -4.37 -5.83
CA VAL A 82 1.22 -3.69 -5.24
C VAL A 82 0.77 -2.60 -6.19
N TYR A 83 -0.52 -2.60 -6.52
CA TYR A 83 -1.19 -1.54 -7.27
C TYR A 83 -2.12 -0.78 -6.33
N VAL A 84 -2.13 0.54 -6.45
CA VAL A 84 -2.98 1.48 -5.69
C VAL A 84 -3.73 2.43 -6.61
#